data_AF-A0A0D1ENX7-F1
#
_entry.id   AF-A0A0D1ENX7-F1
#
_cell.length_a   1.000
_cell.length_b   1.000
_cell.length_c   1.000
_cell.angle_alpha   90.00
_cell.angle_beta   90.00
_cell.angle_gamma   90.00
#
_symmetry.space_group_name_H-M   'P 1'
#
loop_
_entity.id
_entity.type
_entity.pdbx_description
1 polymer ?
#
loop_
_entity_poly.entity_id
_entity_poly.type
_entity_poly.pdbx_seq_one_letter_code
_entity_poly.pdbx_strand_id
1 'polypeptide(L)'
;MEYAFLAAICAEGWRHDRLVEVAKAATDAHGYDLILSARAVTRYVRLKASVAGGRSARQKVSLDLAKRVGGCVLWLVVDEDDLALRRLGWIGGAPGERLPDLGDRVAKHTKGNAEGAKLPRENHRVLAKGRFDRGDEIGQVFDRLFGAVA
;
A
#
# COMPACT_ATOMS: atom_id res chain seq x y z
N MET A 1 -5.79 4.15 -11.33
CA MET A 1 -5.91 3.60 -9.96
C MET A 1 -5.38 4.55 -8.90
N GLU A 2 -4.08 4.88 -8.91
CA GLU A 2 -3.48 5.82 -7.93
C GLU A 2 -4.27 7.13 -7.82
N TYR A 3 -4.56 7.80 -8.94
CA TYR A 3 -5.34 9.05 -8.93
C TYR A 3 -6.76 8.90 -8.38
N ALA A 4 -7.43 7.77 -8.63
CA ALA A 4 -8.77 7.52 -8.08
C ALA A 4 -8.71 7.37 -6.55
N PHE A 5 -7.69 6.67 -6.04
CA PHE A 5 -7.44 6.59 -4.60
C PHE A 5 -7.10 7.96 -4.01
N LEU A 6 -6.22 8.74 -4.66
CA LEU A 6 -5.85 10.08 -4.21
C LEU A 6 -7.06 11.02 -4.16
N ALA A 7 -7.92 11.01 -5.18
CA ALA A 7 -9.15 11.78 -5.19
C ALA A 7 -10.06 11.40 -4.01
N ALA A 8 -10.25 10.10 -3.77
CA ALA A 8 -11.09 9.61 -2.69
C ALA A 8 -10.53 9.94 -1.30
N ILE A 9 -9.23 9.73 -1.07
CA ILE A 9 -8.62 9.98 0.25
C ILE A 9 -8.51 11.47 0.57
N CYS A 10 -8.23 12.31 -0.43
CA CYS A 10 -8.23 13.76 -0.24
C CYS A 10 -9.64 14.28 0.02
N ALA A 11 -10.66 13.79 -0.70
CA ALA A 11 -12.05 14.15 -0.44
C ALA A 11 -12.47 13.79 1.00
N GLU A 12 -12.02 12.63 1.51
CA GLU A 12 -12.24 12.26 2.90
C GLU A 12 -11.55 13.23 3.88
N GLY A 13 -10.31 13.61 3.59
CA GLY A 13 -9.61 14.64 4.37
C GLY A 13 -10.33 15.99 4.41
N TRP A 14 -10.91 16.42 3.28
CA TRP A 14 -11.73 17.64 3.22
C TRP A 14 -12.99 17.56 4.08
N ARG A 15 -13.66 16.40 4.15
CA ARG A 15 -14.87 16.22 4.97
C ARG A 15 -14.58 16.35 6.47
N HIS A 16 -13.36 16.05 6.89
CA HIS A 16 -12.96 16.00 8.30
C HIS A 16 -12.05 17.16 8.73
N ASP A 17 -11.88 18.19 7.89
CA ASP A 17 -10.93 19.29 8.11
C ASP A 17 -9.50 18.79 8.46
N ARG A 18 -9.06 17.82 7.65
CA ARG A 18 -7.78 17.12 7.77
C ARG A 18 -7.16 17.00 6.38
N LEU A 19 -6.67 18.13 5.87
CA LEU A 19 -6.07 18.20 4.55
C LEU A 19 -4.94 17.16 4.41
N VAL A 20 -5.02 16.38 3.33
CA VAL A 20 -4.02 15.37 2.98
C VAL A 20 -3.02 15.99 2.01
N GLU A 21 -1.79 16.14 2.46
CA GLU A 21 -0.66 16.48 1.61
C GLU A 21 -0.17 15.21 0.90
N VAL A 22 0.17 15.35 -0.39
CA VAL A 22 0.58 14.23 -1.23
C VAL A 22 1.93 14.56 -1.85
N ALA A 23 2.94 13.74 -1.57
CA ALA A 23 4.21 13.75 -2.28
C ALA A 23 4.47 12.39 -2.93
N LYS A 24 5.02 12.40 -4.15
CA LYS A 24 5.33 11.17 -4.90
C LYS A 24 6.82 10.90 -4.89
N ALA A 25 7.20 9.64 -4.69
CA ALA A 25 8.59 9.24 -4.83
C ALA A 25 9.02 9.35 -6.30
N ALA A 26 10.07 10.12 -6.59
CA ALA A 26 10.61 10.22 -7.95
C ALA A 26 11.28 8.91 -8.42
N THR A 27 11.70 8.07 -7.47
CA THR A 27 12.36 6.78 -7.73
C THR A 27 11.85 5.71 -6.76
N ASP A 28 11.90 4.44 -7.17
CA ASP A 28 11.51 3.29 -6.33
C ASP A 28 12.64 2.84 -5.39
N ALA A 29 13.30 3.79 -4.70
CA ALA A 29 14.48 3.52 -3.89
C ALA A 29 14.16 2.89 -2.52
N HIS A 30 12.98 3.14 -1.97
CA HIS A 30 12.66 2.83 -0.57
C HIS A 30 11.39 2.03 -0.36
N GLY A 31 10.80 1.50 -1.44
CA GLY A 31 9.73 0.54 -1.28
C GLY A 31 8.32 1.14 -1.17
N TYR A 32 8.12 2.44 -1.39
CA TYR A 32 6.83 3.14 -1.40
C TYR A 32 6.65 3.98 -2.68
N ASP A 33 5.41 4.29 -3.01
CA ASP A 33 5.05 5.10 -4.18
C ASP A 33 4.67 6.52 -3.76
N LEU A 34 4.02 6.67 -2.60
CA LEU A 34 3.49 7.93 -2.09
C LEU A 34 3.97 8.20 -0.66
N ILE A 35 4.06 9.48 -0.32
CA ILE A 35 4.11 10.00 1.04
C ILE A 35 2.82 10.78 1.23
N LEU A 36 2.03 10.40 2.23
CA LEU A 36 0.82 11.10 2.60
C LEU A 36 1.00 11.69 4.00
N SER A 37 0.66 12.96 4.19
CA SER A 37 0.64 13.57 5.52
C SER A 37 -0.69 14.25 5.80
N ALA A 38 -1.13 14.17 7.05
CA ALA A 38 -2.23 14.96 7.57
C ALA A 38 -1.94 15.28 9.05
N ARG A 39 -1.99 16.57 9.41
CA ARG A 39 -1.56 17.07 10.72
C ARG A 39 -0.13 16.61 11.05
N ALA A 40 0.09 15.94 12.18
CA ALA A 40 1.39 15.45 12.61
C ALA A 40 1.72 14.01 12.13
N VAL A 41 0.85 13.38 11.33
CA VAL A 41 1.02 11.98 10.90
C VAL A 41 1.50 11.93 9.46
N THR A 42 2.63 11.25 9.24
CA THR A 42 3.17 10.95 7.91
C THR A 42 3.14 9.45 7.65
N ARG A 43 2.73 9.07 6.42
CA ARG A 43 2.67 7.69 5.96
C ARG A 43 3.46 7.50 4.68
N TYR A 44 4.29 6.46 4.65
CA TYR A 44 5.01 6.00 3.45
C TYR A 44 4.22 4.84 2.86
N VAL A 45 3.51 5.10 1.77
CA VAL A 45 2.49 4.19 1.25
C VAL A 45 2.99 3.47 0.01
N ARG A 46 3.02 2.13 0.06
CA ARG A 46 3.12 1.32 -1.14
C ARG A 46 1.72 0.97 -1.65
N LEU A 47 1.44 1.35 -2.89
CA LEU A 47 0.24 0.96 -3.60
C LEU A 47 0.46 -0.34 -4.36
N LYS A 48 -0.54 -1.21 -4.29
CA LYS A 48 -0.70 -2.38 -5.14
C LYS A 48 -2.11 -2.33 -5.72
N ALA A 49 -2.28 -2.83 -6.94
CA ALA A 49 -3.59 -2.91 -7.56
C ALA A 49 -3.83 -4.28 -8.19
N SER A 50 -5.08 -4.72 -8.21
CA SER A 50 -5.54 -5.87 -8.99
C SER A 50 -7.01 -5.70 -9.37
N VAL A 51 -7.43 -6.32 -10.47
CA VAL A 51 -8.84 -6.43 -10.83
C VAL A 51 -9.59 -7.42 -9.93
N ALA A 52 -10.87 -7.16 -9.68
CA ALA A 52 -11.80 -8.08 -9.03
C ALA A 52 -11.92 -9.36 -9.86
N GLY A 53 -12.04 -10.52 -9.20
CA GLY A 53 -11.99 -11.83 -9.88
C GLY A 53 -10.61 -12.23 -10.43
N GLY A 54 -9.63 -11.31 -10.46
CA GLY A 54 -8.29 -11.57 -10.97
C GLY A 54 -7.50 -12.62 -10.16
N ARG A 55 -6.53 -13.26 -10.83
CA ARG A 55 -5.69 -14.35 -10.27
C ARG A 55 -4.64 -13.87 -9.24
N SER A 56 -4.48 -12.56 -9.04
CA SER A 56 -3.49 -12.00 -8.13
C SER A 56 -3.83 -12.32 -6.67
N ALA A 57 -3.17 -13.35 -6.13
CA ALA A 57 -3.34 -13.79 -4.74
C ALA A 57 -2.18 -13.38 -3.82
N ARG A 58 -1.13 -12.74 -4.37
CA ARG A 58 0.10 -12.40 -3.62
C ARG A 58 0.67 -11.05 -4.06
N GLN A 59 1.25 -10.33 -3.11
CA GLN A 59 1.98 -9.09 -3.35
C GLN A 59 3.42 -9.20 -2.88
N LYS A 60 4.33 -8.53 -3.59
CA LYS A 60 5.74 -8.40 -3.20
C LYS A 60 5.94 -7.05 -2.53
N VAL A 61 6.48 -7.06 -1.32
CA VAL A 61 6.71 -5.86 -0.50
C VAL A 61 8.19 -5.78 -0.14
N SER A 62 8.77 -4.58 -0.25
CA SER A 62 10.19 -4.34 0.08
C SER A 62 10.37 -4.27 1.60
N LEU A 63 11.44 -4.85 2.13
CA LEU A 63 11.80 -4.69 3.53
C LEU A 63 12.28 -3.27 3.85
N ASP A 64 12.72 -2.48 2.86
CA ASP A 64 13.06 -1.07 3.08
C ASP A 64 11.85 -0.23 3.49
N LEU A 65 10.65 -0.61 3.03
CA LEU A 65 9.42 0.01 3.50
C LEU A 65 9.18 -0.28 4.99
N ALA A 66 9.49 -1.49 5.45
CA ALA A 66 9.36 -1.86 6.86
C ALA A 66 10.34 -1.10 7.77
N LYS A 67 11.45 -0.60 7.20
CA LYS A 67 12.38 0.31 7.89
C LYS A 67 11.86 1.75 8.00
N ARG A 68 10.70 2.10 7.42
CA ARG A 68 10.10 3.43 7.58
C ARG A 68 9.07 3.41 8.72
N VAL A 69 9.23 4.31 9.68
CA VAL A 69 8.16 4.65 10.63
C VAL A 69 7.02 5.25 9.82
N GLY A 70 5.80 4.76 9.99
CA GLY A 70 4.65 5.12 9.17
C GLY A 70 4.54 4.36 7.85
N GLY A 71 5.37 3.33 7.60
CA GLY A 71 5.26 2.48 6.42
C GLY A 71 3.95 1.69 6.40
N CYS A 72 3.26 1.66 5.26
CA CYS A 72 2.08 0.82 5.06
C CYS A 72 1.93 0.38 3.59
N VAL A 73 1.12 -0.66 3.37
CA VAL A 73 0.78 -1.19 2.05
C VAL A 73 -0.74 -1.13 1.88
N LEU A 74 -1.17 -0.53 0.79
CA LEU A 74 -2.55 -0.51 0.34
C LEU A 74 -2.69 -1.34 -0.93
N TRP A 75 -3.58 -2.33 -0.89
CA TRP A 75 -3.95 -3.13 -2.04
C TRP A 75 -5.35 -2.74 -2.53
N LEU A 76 -5.37 -1.96 -3.60
CA LEU A 76 -6.58 -1.53 -4.31
C LEU A 76 -7.12 -2.69 -5.16
N VAL A 77 -8.34 -3.15 -4.88
CA VAL A 77 -9.06 -4.11 -5.71
C VAL A 77 -10.16 -3.37 -6.44
N VAL A 78 -10.15 -3.44 -7.76
CA VAL A 78 -11.00 -2.60 -8.61
C VAL A 78 -11.78 -3.40 -9.61
N ASP A 79 -12.89 -2.86 -10.08
CA ASP A 79 -13.66 -3.47 -11.15
C ASP A 79 -12.84 -3.53 -12.45
N GLU A 80 -13.14 -4.49 -13.31
CA GLU A 80 -12.45 -4.62 -14.60
C GLU A 80 -13.02 -3.67 -15.65
N ASP A 81 -14.33 -3.39 -15.59
CA ASP A 81 -15.04 -2.66 -16.65
C ASP A 81 -14.93 -1.15 -16.47
N ASP A 82 -15.12 -0.66 -15.25
CA ASP A 82 -15.15 0.79 -14.95
C ASP A 82 -13.99 1.28 -14.06
N LEU A 83 -13.11 0.35 -13.63
CA LEU A 83 -12.00 0.61 -12.70
C LEU A 83 -12.44 1.22 -11.35
N ALA A 84 -13.72 1.10 -10.98
CA ALA A 84 -14.22 1.55 -9.70
C ALA A 84 -13.54 0.79 -8.56
N LEU A 85 -13.20 1.51 -7.49
CA LEU A 85 -12.59 0.89 -6.31
C LEU A 85 -13.63 0.03 -5.59
N ARG A 86 -13.41 -1.29 -5.57
CA ARG A 86 -14.33 -2.28 -4.97
C ARG A 86 -13.97 -2.65 -3.54
N ARG A 87 -12.67 -2.75 -3.25
CA ARG A 87 -12.16 -3.12 -1.92
C ARG A 87 -10.76 -2.58 -1.71
N LEU A 88 -10.47 -2.20 -0.47
CA LEU A 88 -9.11 -1.92 -0.01
C LEU A 88 -8.61 -3.08 0.86
N GLY A 89 -7.34 -3.40 0.69
CA GLY A 89 -6.59 -4.27 1.58
C GLY A 89 -5.51 -3.47 2.30
N TRP A 90 -5.39 -3.65 3.61
CA TRP A 90 -4.45 -2.90 4.44
C TRP A 90 -3.39 -3.81 5.10
N ILE A 91 -2.15 -3.33 5.13
CA ILE A 91 -1.10 -3.78 6.07
C ILE A 91 -0.34 -2.55 6.55
N GLY A 92 -0.32 -2.32 7.86
CA GLY A 92 0.33 -1.16 8.48
C GLY A 92 0.05 -1.13 9.98
N GLY A 93 0.97 -0.56 10.75
CA GLY A 93 0.76 -0.29 12.18
C GLY A 93 -0.07 0.98 12.42
N ALA A 94 -0.30 1.30 13.69
CA ALA A 94 -0.95 2.54 14.10
C ALA A 94 -0.15 3.79 13.65
N PRO A 95 -0.75 5.00 13.69
CA PRO A 95 -0.02 6.25 13.39
C PRO A 95 1.29 6.34 14.18
N GLY A 96 2.41 6.56 13.47
CA GLY A 96 3.74 6.58 14.09
C GLY A 96 4.39 5.21 14.33
N GLU A 97 3.74 4.10 13.95
CA GLU A 97 4.33 2.76 14.00
C GLU A 97 4.87 2.30 12.65
N ARG A 98 5.75 1.29 12.67
CA ARG A 98 6.29 0.64 11.47
C ARG A 98 5.32 -0.42 10.94
N LEU A 99 5.63 -0.98 9.77
CA LEU A 99 4.94 -2.18 9.29
C LEU A 99 5.10 -3.33 10.30
N PRO A 100 4.08 -4.20 10.43
CA PRO A 100 4.25 -5.48 11.09
C PRO A 100 5.23 -6.37 10.31
N ASP A 101 5.66 -7.47 10.93
CA ASP A 101 6.53 -8.44 10.27
C ASP A 101 5.93 -8.97 8.95
N LEU A 102 6.76 -8.99 7.90
CA LEU A 102 6.38 -9.40 6.55
C LEU A 102 6.59 -10.90 6.29
N GLY A 103 7.11 -11.64 7.28
CA GLY A 103 7.44 -13.06 7.22
C GLY A 103 8.68 -13.37 6.38
N ASP A 104 8.93 -14.65 6.16
CA ASP A 104 10.23 -15.12 5.63
C ASP A 104 10.21 -15.52 4.15
N ARG A 105 9.04 -15.48 3.50
CA ARG A 105 8.93 -15.93 2.10
C ARG A 105 9.57 -14.93 1.14
N VAL A 106 10.81 -15.20 0.73
CA VAL A 106 11.58 -14.37 -0.20
C VAL A 106 10.94 -14.33 -1.59
N ALA A 107 10.82 -13.14 -2.17
CA ALA A 107 10.32 -12.97 -3.52
C ALA A 107 11.39 -13.31 -4.56
N LYS A 108 11.00 -13.59 -5.81
CA LYS A 108 11.93 -13.71 -6.95
C LYS A 108 11.82 -12.50 -7.88
N HIS A 109 12.88 -12.21 -8.60
CA HIS A 109 12.85 -11.24 -9.70
C HIS A 109 11.82 -11.65 -10.75
N THR A 110 11.16 -10.67 -11.37
CA THR A 110 10.13 -10.93 -12.40
C THR A 110 10.78 -11.35 -13.72
N LYS A 111 11.90 -10.71 -14.08
CA LYS A 111 12.75 -11.07 -15.23
C LYS A 111 13.82 -12.08 -14.78
N GLY A 112 14.12 -13.04 -15.66
CA GLY A 112 15.29 -13.91 -15.49
C GLY A 112 16.59 -13.14 -15.76
N ASN A 113 17.70 -13.70 -15.31
CA ASN A 113 19.04 -13.27 -15.72
C ASN A 113 19.34 -13.71 -17.17
N ALA A 114 20.59 -13.55 -17.63
CA ALA A 114 21.01 -13.93 -18.98
C ALA A 114 20.75 -15.42 -19.29
N GLU A 115 20.80 -16.28 -18.27
CA GLU A 115 20.53 -17.72 -18.35
C GLU A 115 19.04 -18.08 -18.16
N GLY A 116 18.16 -17.08 -18.04
CA GLY A 116 16.72 -17.26 -17.83
C GLY A 116 16.31 -17.60 -16.40
N ALA A 117 17.25 -17.71 -15.46
CA ALA A 117 16.99 -18.01 -14.06
C ALA A 117 16.45 -16.78 -13.30
N LYS A 118 15.33 -16.95 -12.58
CA LYS A 118 14.77 -15.90 -11.70
C LYS A 118 15.38 -16.01 -10.32
N LEU A 119 16.34 -15.14 -10.06
CA LEU A 119 17.05 -15.09 -8.78
C LEU A 119 16.16 -14.61 -7.62
N PRO A 120 16.47 -15.00 -6.38
CA PRO A 120 15.88 -14.42 -5.18
C PRO A 120 16.07 -12.91 -5.14
N ARG A 121 15.08 -12.23 -4.58
CA ARG A 121 15.08 -10.79 -4.34
C ARG A 121 15.05 -10.61 -2.83
N GLU A 122 16.22 -10.79 -2.21
CA GLU A 122 16.40 -10.93 -0.75
C GLU A 122 15.73 -9.83 0.07
N ASN A 123 15.70 -8.61 -0.48
CA ASN A 123 15.10 -7.46 0.16
C ASN A 123 13.56 -7.39 0.00
N HIS A 124 12.90 -8.45 -0.47
CA HIS A 124 11.47 -8.48 -0.71
C HIS A 124 10.81 -9.74 -0.13
N ARG A 125 9.61 -9.55 0.43
CA ARG A 125 8.77 -10.63 0.94
C ARG A 125 7.48 -10.78 0.14
N VAL A 126 6.98 -12.00 0.09
CA VAL A 126 5.73 -12.35 -0.60
C VAL A 126 4.62 -12.47 0.43
N LEU A 127 3.67 -11.54 0.37
CA LEU A 127 2.49 -11.52 1.22
C LEU A 127 1.29 -12.12 0.48
N ALA A 128 0.59 -13.05 1.12
CA ALA A 128 -0.65 -13.58 0.59
C ALA A 128 -1.81 -12.59 0.80
N LYS A 129 -2.83 -12.64 -0.07
CA LYS A 129 -4.08 -11.87 0.06
C LYS A 129 -4.82 -12.10 1.38
N GLY A 130 -4.54 -13.21 2.08
CA GLY A 130 -5.07 -13.48 3.42
C GLY A 130 -4.44 -12.64 4.54
N ARG A 131 -3.25 -12.06 4.33
CA ARG A 131 -2.56 -11.22 5.32
C ARG A 131 -3.00 -9.76 5.33
N PHE A 132 -3.76 -9.33 4.32
CA PHE A 132 -4.30 -7.98 4.28
C PHE A 132 -5.60 -7.97 5.04
N ASP A 133 -5.79 -6.97 5.91
CA ASP A 133 -7.11 -6.67 6.45
C ASP A 133 -8.03 -6.37 5.28
N ARG A 134 -9.21 -6.99 5.27
CA ARG A 134 -10.08 -7.03 4.09
C ARG A 134 -11.31 -6.18 4.30
N GLY A 135 -11.70 -5.50 3.23
CA GLY A 135 -12.99 -4.81 3.18
C GLY A 135 -12.96 -3.44 3.83
N ASP A 136 -11.77 -2.82 3.92
CA ASP A 136 -11.72 -1.43 4.32
C ASP A 136 -12.36 -0.55 3.23
N GLU A 137 -13.20 0.37 3.66
CA GLU A 137 -13.69 1.51 2.88
C GLU A 137 -12.71 2.68 2.98
N ILE A 138 -12.91 3.73 2.17
CA ILE A 138 -11.96 4.86 2.13
C ILE A 138 -11.84 5.57 3.49
N GLY A 139 -12.94 5.72 4.24
CA GLY A 139 -12.94 6.32 5.58
C GLY A 139 -12.15 5.47 6.59
N GLN A 140 -12.33 4.14 6.56
CA GLN A 140 -11.55 3.23 7.42
C GLN A 140 -10.05 3.26 7.07
N VAL A 141 -9.71 3.37 5.79
CA VAL A 141 -8.32 3.57 5.37
C VAL A 141 -7.80 4.94 5.83
N PHE A 142 -8.61 5.99 5.77
CA PHE A 142 -8.26 7.31 6.28
C PHE A 142 -7.92 7.27 7.78
N ASP A 143 -8.74 6.60 8.57
CA ASP A 143 -8.51 6.42 10.01
C ASP A 143 -7.26 5.56 10.28
N ARG A 144 -7.01 4.50 9.51
CA ARG A 144 -5.78 3.73 9.62
C ARG A 144 -4.54 4.54 9.25
N LEU A 145 -4.65 5.41 8.23
CA LEU A 145 -3.56 6.28 7.80
C LEU A 145 -3.25 7.35 8.86
N PHE A 146 -4.26 7.99 9.45
CA PHE A 146 -4.02 9.21 10.22
C PHE A 146 -4.56 9.18 11.66
N GLY A 147 -5.18 8.08 12.08
CA GLY A 147 -5.92 7.97 13.35
C GLY A 147 -7.37 8.40 13.18
N ALA A 148 -8.26 7.86 14.02
CA ALA A 148 -9.69 8.16 13.99
C ALA A 148 -9.95 9.67 14.12
N VAL A 149 -10.94 10.16 13.37
CA VAL A 149 -11.51 11.49 13.57
C VAL A 149 -12.33 11.44 14.86
N ALA A 150 -12.06 12.34 15.80
CA ALA A 150 -12.84 12.48 17.03
C ALA A 150 -14.10 13.31 16.80
#